data_AF-M4Q050-F1
#
_entry.id   AF-M4Q050-F1
#
_cell.length_a   1.000
_cell.length_b   1.000
_cell.length_c   1.000
_cell.angle_alpha   90.00
_cell.angle_beta   90.00
_cell.angle_gamma   90.00
#
_symmetry.space_group_name_H-M   'P 1'
#
loop_
_entity.id
_entity.type
_entity.pdbx_description
1 polymer ?
#
loop_
_entity_poly.entity_id
_entity_poly.type
_entity_poly.pdbx_seq_one_letter_code
_entity_poly.pdbx_strand_id
1 'polypeptide(L)'
;YATAEDFLNDFTESLRAGEGATAAFKKEYRTVDLLLIDDIQFWSGKEKVQEEFFNTFNVLTKTGKQIIMTSDKLPTEIVDLQSRLTSRFEAGISMDIQKPDLPTRVAILKNLAETDGLTIPNDVLELIADKIDSNIRTLEGTFHRFEAMLRFRNKPATKETAQQILGDLNIN
;
A
#
# COMPACT_ATOMS: atom_id res chain seq x y z
N TYR A 1 3.11 13.33 -2.23
CA TYR A 1 2.48 12.06 -1.79
C TYR A 1 1.63 12.40 -0.59
N ALA A 2 0.43 11.85 -0.51
CA ALA A 2 -0.46 11.99 0.63
C ALA A 2 -1.34 10.73 0.74
N THR A 3 -1.85 10.42 1.92
CA THR A 3 -2.94 9.47 2.08
C THR A 3 -4.29 10.18 1.93
N ALA A 4 -5.36 9.42 1.71
CA ALA A 4 -6.72 9.95 1.75
C ALA A 4 -7.06 10.59 3.12
N GLU A 5 -6.47 10.07 4.21
CA GLU A 5 -6.59 10.65 5.55
C GLU A 5 -5.84 11.98 5.68
N ASP A 6 -4.61 12.10 5.15
CA ASP A 6 -3.85 13.35 5.13
C ASP A 6 -4.65 14.44 4.41
N PHE A 7 -5.17 14.12 3.22
CA PHE A 7 -6.00 15.06 2.44
C PHE A 7 -7.24 15.51 3.24
N LEU A 8 -7.88 14.60 3.98
CA LEU A 8 -9.02 14.92 4.83
C LEU A 8 -8.64 15.84 5.98
N ASN A 9 -7.55 15.52 6.68
CA ASN A 9 -7.09 16.25 7.85
C ASN A 9 -6.67 17.66 7.44
N ASP A 10 -5.85 17.77 6.40
CA ASP A 10 -5.40 19.05 5.85
C ASP A 10 -6.58 19.90 5.39
N PHE A 11 -7.56 19.29 4.71
CA PHE A 11 -8.76 20.00 4.28
C PHE A 11 -9.53 20.53 5.49
N THR A 12 -9.78 19.67 6.49
CA THR A 12 -10.53 20.03 7.70
C THR A 12 -9.84 21.12 8.50
N GLU A 13 -8.52 21.04 8.66
CA GLU A 13 -7.70 22.05 9.32
C GLU A 13 -7.71 23.37 8.56
N SER A 14 -7.61 23.32 7.23
CA SER A 14 -7.65 24.52 6.38
C SER A 14 -8.98 25.27 6.49
N LEU A 15 -10.09 24.55 6.63
CA LEU A 15 -11.41 25.15 6.85
C LEU A 15 -11.52 25.81 8.22
N ARG A 16 -10.93 25.21 9.26
CA ARG A 16 -10.93 25.77 10.61
C ARG A 16 -10.07 27.02 10.72
N ALA A 17 -8.93 27.05 10.02
CA ALA A 17 -7.98 28.16 10.05
C ALA A 17 -8.36 29.34 9.13
N GLY A 18 -9.34 29.17 8.24
CA GLY A 18 -9.89 30.25 7.42
C GLY A 18 -9.29 30.37 6.01
N GLU A 19 -9.63 31.45 5.32
CA GLU A 19 -9.38 31.61 3.87
C GLU A 19 -7.91 31.45 3.46
N GLY A 20 -6.98 32.01 4.24
CA GLY A 20 -5.54 31.92 3.96
C GLY A 20 -5.03 30.47 3.98
N ALA A 21 -5.49 29.67 4.95
CA ALA A 21 -5.14 28.26 5.05
C ALA A 21 -5.81 27.43 3.95
N THR A 22 -7.07 27.75 3.60
CA THR A 22 -7.78 27.11 2.47
C THR A 22 -7.05 27.36 1.14
N ALA A 23 -6.53 28.57 0.93
CA ALA A 23 -5.71 28.88 -0.25
C ALA A 23 -4.39 28.10 -0.26
N ALA A 24 -3.74 27.97 0.90
CA ALA A 24 -2.52 27.17 1.05
C ALA A 24 -2.76 25.68 0.74
N PHE A 25 -3.83 25.09 1.30
CA PHE A 25 -4.27 23.72 1.00
C PHE A 25 -4.45 23.51 -0.50
N LYS A 26 -5.20 24.40 -1.18
CA LYS A 26 -5.43 24.30 -2.62
C LYS A 26 -4.12 24.39 -3.40
N LYS A 27 -3.20 25.26 -2.98
CA LYS A 27 -1.89 25.38 -3.63
C LYS A 27 -1.10 24.08 -3.50
N GLU A 28 -1.04 23.52 -2.30
CA GLU A 28 -0.31 22.27 -2.01
C GLU A 28 -0.79 21.13 -2.93
N TYR A 29 -2.11 20.92 -3.00
CA TYR A 29 -2.66 19.79 -3.75
C TYR A 29 -2.88 20.04 -5.25
N ARG A 30 -2.86 21.28 -5.74
CA ARG A 30 -3.21 21.61 -7.15
C ARG A 30 -2.06 22.16 -7.98
N THR A 31 -0.88 22.39 -7.42
CA THR A 31 0.29 22.91 -8.15
C THR A 31 1.35 21.85 -8.48
N VAL A 32 1.12 20.60 -8.06
CA VAL A 32 2.03 19.48 -8.32
C VAL A 32 1.97 18.99 -9.76
N ASP A 33 3.08 18.41 -10.23
CA ASP A 33 3.12 17.70 -11.52
C ASP A 33 2.55 16.28 -11.43
N LEU A 34 2.70 15.65 -10.26
CA LEU A 34 2.23 14.31 -9.94
C LEU A 34 1.62 14.31 -8.53
N LEU A 35 0.35 13.92 -8.45
CA LEU A 35 -0.34 13.67 -7.19
C LEU A 35 -0.46 12.16 -6.96
N LEU A 36 0.13 11.68 -5.86
CA LEU A 36 -0.02 10.31 -5.38
C LEU A 36 -0.94 10.33 -4.16
N ILE A 37 -2.08 9.64 -4.24
CA ILE A 37 -3.00 9.45 -3.11
C ILE A 37 -3.11 7.97 -2.75
N ASP A 38 -2.78 7.64 -1.51
CA ASP A 38 -2.96 6.28 -0.98
C ASP A 38 -4.35 6.11 -0.34
N ASP A 39 -4.93 4.91 -0.44
CA ASP A 39 -6.10 4.46 0.31
C ASP A 39 -7.38 5.30 0.14
N ILE A 40 -7.82 5.55 -1.10
CA ILE A 40 -9.01 6.41 -1.37
C ILE A 40 -10.33 5.91 -0.75
N GLN A 41 -10.41 4.63 -0.34
CA GLN A 41 -11.55 4.06 0.38
C GLN A 41 -11.89 4.81 1.67
N PHE A 42 -10.92 5.50 2.28
CA PHE A 42 -11.16 6.32 3.48
C PHE A 42 -12.05 7.54 3.24
N TRP A 43 -12.30 7.95 1.98
CA TRP A 43 -13.26 9.02 1.68
C TRP A 43 -14.72 8.55 1.68
N SER A 44 -14.99 7.27 1.85
CA SER A 44 -16.35 6.69 2.01
C SER A 44 -17.20 7.51 2.97
N GLY A 45 -18.35 8.01 2.51
CA GLY A 45 -19.30 8.80 3.31
C GLY A 45 -18.86 10.22 3.67
N LYS A 46 -17.70 10.68 3.19
CA LYS A 46 -17.12 11.99 3.52
C LYS A 46 -17.36 13.00 2.39
N GLU A 47 -18.63 13.35 2.17
CA GLU A 47 -19.08 14.10 0.99
C GLU A 47 -18.29 15.39 0.69
N LYS A 48 -17.97 16.20 1.73
CA LYS A 48 -17.22 17.45 1.56
C LYS A 48 -15.78 17.21 1.08
N VAL A 49 -15.15 16.16 1.60
CA VAL A 49 -13.78 15.77 1.20
C VAL A 49 -13.80 15.27 -0.23
N GLN A 50 -14.78 14.44 -0.57
CA GLN A 50 -14.99 13.95 -1.95
C GLN A 50 -15.22 15.10 -2.93
N GLU A 51 -16.01 16.11 -2.57
CA GLU A 51 -16.24 17.29 -3.40
C GLU A 51 -14.96 18.11 -3.61
N GLU A 52 -14.20 18.37 -2.54
CA GLU A 52 -12.94 19.11 -2.65
C GLU A 52 -11.92 18.34 -3.48
N PHE A 53 -11.82 17.02 -3.29
CA PHE A 53 -10.96 16.19 -4.12
C PHE A 53 -11.40 16.18 -5.59
N PHE A 54 -12.70 16.10 -5.87
CA PHE A 54 -13.23 16.20 -7.24
C PHE A 54 -12.78 17.51 -7.91
N ASN A 55 -12.78 18.63 -7.18
CA ASN A 55 -12.29 19.91 -7.69
C ASN A 55 -10.77 19.88 -7.95
N THR A 56 -9.99 19.34 -7.02
CA THR A 56 -8.54 19.15 -7.18
C THR A 56 -8.21 18.27 -8.38
N PHE A 57 -8.87 17.12 -8.51
CA PHE A 57 -8.74 16.20 -9.65
C PHE A 57 -8.97 16.93 -10.98
N ASN A 58 -10.05 17.73 -11.06
CA ASN A 58 -10.37 18.51 -12.25
C ASN A 58 -9.27 19.52 -12.61
N VAL A 59 -8.71 20.23 -11.63
CA VAL A 59 -7.66 21.23 -11.91
C VAL A 59 -6.40 20.55 -12.44
N LEU A 60 -5.96 19.47 -11.79
CA LEU A 60 -4.77 18.72 -12.20
C LEU A 60 -4.94 18.09 -13.58
N THR A 61 -6.05 17.39 -13.83
CA THR A 61 -6.30 16.76 -15.14
C THR A 61 -6.42 17.77 -16.27
N LYS A 62 -7.11 18.91 -16.06
CA LYS A 62 -7.22 19.99 -17.07
C LYS A 62 -5.87 20.62 -17.41
N THR A 63 -4.92 20.59 -16.48
CA THR A 63 -3.57 21.15 -16.66
C THR A 63 -2.54 20.08 -17.05
N GLY A 64 -2.99 18.87 -17.41
CA GLY A 64 -2.13 17.78 -17.88
C GLY A 64 -1.27 17.14 -16.78
N LYS A 65 -1.63 17.35 -15.50
CA LYS A 65 -0.90 16.77 -14.37
C LYS A 65 -1.37 15.35 -14.11
N GLN A 66 -0.46 14.51 -13.61
CA GLN A 66 -0.74 13.11 -13.38
C GLN A 66 -1.30 12.88 -11.98
N ILE A 67 -2.25 11.94 -11.87
CA ILE A 67 -2.81 11.49 -10.61
C ILE A 67 -2.67 9.97 -10.58
N ILE A 68 -2.10 9.43 -9.51
CA ILE A 68 -2.05 8.00 -9.21
C ILE A 68 -2.74 7.81 -7.86
N MET A 69 -3.64 6.84 -7.81
CA MET A 69 -4.40 6.50 -6.62
C MET A 69 -4.30 5.02 -6.36
N THR A 70 -4.29 4.63 -5.10
CA THR A 70 -4.46 3.24 -4.68
C THR A 70 -5.82 3.08 -4.00
N SER A 71 -6.31 1.85 -3.98
CA SER A 71 -7.55 1.50 -3.31
C SER A 71 -7.55 0.02 -2.96
N ASP A 72 -8.04 -0.31 -1.76
CA ASP A 72 -8.27 -1.71 -1.36
C ASP A 72 -9.47 -2.34 -2.09
N LYS A 73 -10.34 -1.52 -2.68
CA LYS A 73 -11.56 -1.95 -3.37
C LYS A 73 -11.66 -1.29 -4.73
N LEU A 74 -12.39 -1.91 -5.65
CA LEU A 74 -12.70 -1.23 -6.91
C LEU A 74 -13.48 0.07 -6.62
N PRO A 75 -13.28 1.16 -7.39
CA PRO A 75 -14.03 2.40 -7.21
C PRO A 75 -15.56 2.23 -7.16
N THR A 76 -16.10 1.22 -7.84
CA THR A 76 -17.52 0.86 -7.87
C THR A 76 -18.01 0.16 -6.61
N GLU A 77 -17.10 -0.38 -5.80
CA GLU A 77 -17.37 -1.13 -4.56
C GLU A 77 -17.12 -0.30 -3.29
N ILE A 78 -16.60 0.92 -3.44
CA ILE A 78 -16.45 1.86 -2.33
C ILE A 78 -17.83 2.43 -1.99
N VAL A 79 -18.34 2.04 -0.83
CA VAL A 79 -19.63 2.49 -0.31
C VAL A 79 -19.62 4.02 -0.17
N ASP A 80 -20.74 4.67 -0.51
CA ASP A 80 -20.91 6.13 -0.40
C ASP A 80 -19.82 6.95 -1.10
N LEU A 81 -19.18 6.41 -2.13
CA LEU A 81 -18.37 7.18 -3.07
C LEU A 81 -19.28 7.81 -4.13
N GLN A 82 -19.16 9.11 -4.35
CA GLN A 82 -19.94 9.83 -5.35
C GLN A 82 -19.67 9.27 -6.76
N SER A 83 -20.75 8.96 -7.49
CA SER A 83 -20.68 8.40 -8.85
C SER A 83 -19.82 9.22 -9.82
N ARG A 84 -19.75 10.55 -9.64
CA ARG A 84 -18.88 11.41 -10.43
C ARG A 84 -17.39 11.13 -10.20
N LEU A 85 -16.98 10.76 -8.99
CA LEU A 85 -15.60 10.36 -8.71
C LEU A 85 -15.32 8.98 -9.30
N THR A 86 -16.22 8.02 -9.10
CA THR A 86 -16.14 6.69 -9.73
C THR A 86 -15.91 6.81 -11.24
N SER A 87 -16.74 7.61 -11.93
CA SER A 87 -16.60 7.85 -13.37
C SER A 87 -15.25 8.47 -13.77
N ARG A 88 -14.65 9.33 -12.92
CA ARG A 88 -13.31 9.88 -13.17
C ARG A 88 -12.21 8.86 -12.98
N PHE A 89 -12.35 7.98 -12.01
CA PHE A 89 -11.37 6.95 -11.70
C PHE A 89 -11.36 5.90 -12.83
N GLU A 90 -12.54 5.53 -13.32
CA GLU A 90 -12.70 4.61 -14.46
C GLU A 90 -12.29 5.20 -15.81
N ALA A 91 -12.30 6.53 -15.97
CA ALA A 91 -11.80 7.18 -17.18
C ALA A 91 -10.28 7.08 -17.34
N GLY A 92 -9.56 6.68 -16.29
CA GLY A 92 -8.13 6.45 -16.30
C GLY A 92 -7.75 4.99 -16.58
N ILE A 93 -6.52 4.63 -16.24
CA ILE A 93 -6.05 3.24 -16.25
C ILE A 93 -6.29 2.67 -14.86
N SER A 94 -7.12 1.63 -14.78
CA SER A 94 -7.32 0.84 -13.55
C SER A 94 -6.63 -0.51 -13.71
N MET A 95 -5.74 -0.84 -12.79
CA MET A 95 -5.04 -2.13 -12.77
C MET A 95 -5.22 -2.77 -11.39
N ASP A 96 -5.59 -4.05 -11.40
CA ASP A 96 -5.75 -4.84 -10.19
C ASP A 96 -4.43 -5.52 -9.82
N ILE A 97 -4.06 -5.45 -8.54
CA ILE A 97 -2.84 -6.07 -8.00
C ILE A 97 -3.21 -7.44 -7.45
N GLN A 98 -2.85 -8.47 -8.19
CA GLN A 98 -3.07 -9.85 -7.77
C GLN A 98 -2.04 -10.29 -6.72
N LYS A 99 -2.48 -11.25 -5.89
CA LYS A 99 -1.58 -11.95 -4.98
C LYS A 99 -0.46 -12.66 -5.76
N PRO A 100 0.80 -12.60 -5.29
CA PRO A 100 1.91 -13.23 -5.98
C PRO A 100 1.82 -14.77 -5.93
N ASP A 101 2.18 -15.40 -7.05
CA ASP A 101 2.34 -16.84 -7.14
C ASP A 101 3.58 -17.33 -6.35
N LEU A 102 3.71 -18.64 -6.17
CA LEU A 102 4.82 -19.23 -5.39
C LEU A 102 6.20 -18.79 -5.93
N PRO A 103 6.50 -18.86 -7.24
CA PRO A 103 7.77 -18.37 -7.78
C PRO A 103 8.04 -16.91 -7.43
N THR A 104 7.04 -16.04 -7.52
CA THR A 104 7.17 -14.62 -7.17
C THR A 104 7.39 -14.44 -5.68
N ARG A 105 6.70 -15.19 -4.82
CA ARG A 105 6.94 -15.16 -3.36
C ARG A 105 8.36 -15.57 -3.00
N VAL A 106 8.89 -16.62 -3.63
CA VAL A 106 10.30 -17.04 -3.43
C VAL A 106 11.26 -15.95 -3.88
N ALA A 107 11.00 -15.29 -5.02
CA ALA A 107 11.83 -14.18 -5.49
C ALA A 107 11.80 -12.97 -4.53
N ILE A 108 10.65 -12.64 -3.96
CA ILE A 108 10.51 -11.61 -2.92
C ILE A 108 11.36 -11.97 -1.70
N LEU A 109 11.19 -13.17 -1.15
CA LEU A 109 11.96 -13.63 0.01
C LEU A 109 13.46 -13.66 -0.24
N LYS A 110 13.87 -14.05 -1.45
CA LYS A 110 15.27 -14.04 -1.87
C LYS A 110 15.83 -12.62 -1.87
N ASN A 111 15.10 -11.66 -2.41
CA ASN A 111 15.53 -10.27 -2.45
C ASN A 111 15.62 -9.65 -1.04
N LEU A 112 14.71 -9.99 -0.13
CA LEU A 112 14.80 -9.60 1.28
C LEU A 112 16.04 -10.19 1.94
N ALA A 113 16.28 -11.49 1.78
CA ALA A 113 17.47 -12.15 2.32
C ALA A 113 18.77 -11.49 1.83
N GLU A 114 18.86 -11.17 0.54
CA GLU A 114 20.00 -10.47 -0.06
C GLU A 114 20.16 -9.06 0.51
N THR A 115 19.07 -8.32 0.68
CA THR A 115 19.06 -6.96 1.26
C THR A 115 19.52 -6.96 2.71
N ASP A 116 19.12 -7.98 3.48
CA ASP A 116 19.45 -8.13 4.90
C ASP A 116 20.82 -8.82 5.13
N GLY A 117 21.52 -9.18 4.05
CA GLY A 117 22.85 -9.78 4.07
C GLY A 117 22.88 -11.25 4.52
N LEU A 118 21.76 -11.98 4.39
CA LEU A 118 21.70 -13.40 4.70
C LEU A 118 21.87 -14.27 3.47
N THR A 119 22.62 -15.35 3.64
CA THR A 119 22.67 -16.44 2.67
C THR A 119 21.67 -17.51 3.11
N ILE A 120 20.49 -17.51 2.48
CA ILE A 120 19.45 -18.52 2.72
C ILE A 120 19.32 -19.42 1.48
N PRO A 121 19.44 -20.74 1.62
CA PRO A 121 19.23 -21.67 0.51
C PRO A 121 17.83 -21.56 -0.10
N ASN A 122 17.73 -21.75 -1.42
CA ASN A 122 16.46 -21.58 -2.16
C ASN A 122 15.36 -22.54 -1.65
N ASP A 123 15.75 -23.74 -1.23
CA ASP A 123 14.81 -24.74 -0.74
C ASP A 123 14.25 -24.42 0.65
N VAL A 124 14.93 -23.56 1.42
CA VAL A 124 14.39 -22.96 2.65
C VAL A 124 13.44 -21.82 2.32
N LEU A 125 13.77 -20.97 1.34
CA LEU A 125 12.88 -19.90 0.88
C LEU A 125 11.58 -20.46 0.30
N GLU A 126 11.66 -21.53 -0.49
CA GLU A 126 10.51 -22.29 -1.00
C GLU A 126 9.64 -22.82 0.14
N LEU A 127 10.24 -23.43 1.17
CA LEU A 127 9.52 -23.91 2.34
C LEU A 127 8.74 -22.79 3.06
N ILE A 128 9.36 -21.62 3.21
CA ILE A 128 8.72 -20.44 3.83
C ILE A 128 7.60 -19.91 2.93
N ALA A 129 7.84 -19.77 1.62
CA ALA A 129 6.89 -19.25 0.66
C ALA A 129 5.68 -20.16 0.41
N ASP A 130 5.85 -21.48 0.55
CA ASP A 130 4.78 -22.48 0.46
C ASP A 130 3.83 -22.39 1.66
N LYS A 131 4.37 -22.07 2.84
CA LYS A 131 3.60 -21.92 4.08
C LYS A 131 2.84 -20.61 4.20
N ILE A 132 3.21 -19.59 3.41
CA ILE A 132 2.62 -18.25 3.53
C ILE A 132 1.93 -17.88 2.24
N ASP A 133 0.65 -18.25 2.17
CA ASP A 133 -0.21 -17.97 1.04
C ASP A 133 -1.27 -16.90 1.40
N SER A 134 -0.87 -15.82 2.07
CA SER A 134 -1.78 -14.71 2.41
C SER A 134 -1.47 -13.48 1.56
N ASN A 135 -0.86 -12.44 2.14
CA ASN A 135 -0.44 -11.23 1.45
C ASN A 135 1.06 -10.97 1.63
N ILE A 136 1.62 -10.06 0.83
CA ILE A 136 3.05 -9.74 0.86
C ILE A 136 3.48 -9.23 2.24
N ARG A 137 2.67 -8.41 2.92
CA ARG A 137 2.99 -7.92 4.28
C ARG A 137 3.16 -9.05 5.29
N THR A 138 2.32 -10.08 5.24
CA THR A 138 2.44 -11.27 6.10
C THR A 138 3.65 -12.12 5.72
N LEU A 139 3.96 -12.22 4.42
CA LEU A 139 5.15 -12.91 3.90
C LEU A 139 6.43 -12.26 4.45
N GLU A 140 6.56 -10.95 4.30
CA GLU A 140 7.70 -10.15 4.80
C GLU A 140 7.79 -10.20 6.33
N GLY A 141 6.69 -9.95 7.03
CA GLY A 141 6.67 -9.97 8.50
C GLY A 141 7.00 -11.35 9.08
N THR A 142 6.65 -12.43 8.37
CA THR A 142 7.08 -13.77 8.74
C THR A 142 8.55 -14.01 8.47
N PHE A 143 9.05 -13.56 7.31
CA PHE A 143 10.46 -13.68 6.97
C PHE A 143 11.35 -12.98 7.99
N HIS A 144 11.02 -11.75 8.40
CA HIS A 144 11.78 -11.04 9.44
C HIS A 144 11.72 -11.72 10.81
N ARG A 145 10.59 -12.33 11.17
CA ARG A 145 10.50 -13.15 12.41
C ARG A 145 11.37 -14.40 12.31
N PHE A 146 11.37 -15.07 11.16
CA PHE A 146 12.23 -16.21 10.89
C PHE A 146 13.71 -15.83 10.98
N GLU A 147 14.09 -14.74 10.35
CA GLU A 147 15.43 -14.17 10.37
C GLU A 147 15.89 -13.82 11.80
N ALA A 148 15.06 -13.11 12.56
CA ALA A 148 15.36 -12.74 13.94
C ALA A 148 15.61 -13.99 14.81
N MET A 149 14.81 -15.06 14.62
CA MET A 149 14.98 -16.32 15.32
C MET A 149 16.24 -17.09 14.90
N LEU A 150 16.61 -17.06 13.61
CA LEU A 150 17.88 -17.62 13.14
C LEU A 150 19.08 -16.93 13.79
N ARG A 151 19.08 -15.59 13.79
CA ARG A 151 20.14 -14.77 14.41
C ARG A 151 20.22 -15.03 15.91
N PHE A 152 19.08 -15.03 16.61
CA PHE A 152 19.00 -15.31 18.05
C PHE A 152 19.53 -16.70 18.42
N ARG A 153 19.22 -17.72 17.61
CA ARG A 153 19.70 -19.10 17.81
C ARG A 153 21.15 -19.31 17.39
N ASN A 154 21.74 -18.34 16.69
CA ASN A 154 23.06 -18.44 16.06
C ASN A 154 23.21 -19.74 15.24
N LYS A 155 22.18 -20.07 14.44
CA LYS A 155 22.14 -21.28 13.60
C LYS A 155 22.11 -20.90 12.12
N PRO A 156 22.68 -21.75 11.24
CA PRO A 156 22.54 -21.56 9.80
C PRO A 156 21.10 -21.80 9.33
N ALA A 157 20.73 -21.17 8.21
CA ALA A 157 19.44 -21.38 7.57
C ALA A 157 19.43 -22.73 6.84
N THR A 158 19.00 -23.79 7.54
CA THR A 158 18.77 -25.14 6.97
C THR A 158 17.29 -25.49 7.00
N LYS A 159 16.88 -26.50 6.23
CA LYS A 159 15.50 -27.01 6.27
C LYS A 159 15.06 -27.43 7.67
N GLU A 160 15.91 -28.09 8.46
CA GLU A 160 15.53 -28.49 9.82
C GLU A 160 15.31 -27.27 10.72
N THR A 161 16.22 -26.29 10.64
CA THR A 161 16.12 -25.08 11.46
C THR A 161 14.90 -24.24 11.04
N ALA A 162 14.58 -24.22 9.75
CA ALA A 162 13.39 -23.57 9.22
C ALA A 162 12.09 -24.23 9.70
N GLN A 163 11.99 -25.56 9.64
CA GLN A 163 10.83 -26.28 10.17
C GLN A 163 10.63 -26.03 11.66
N GLN A 164 11.71 -26.02 12.45
CA GLN A 164 11.64 -25.72 13.88
C GLN A 164 11.11 -24.30 14.12
N ILE A 165 11.71 -23.29 13.48
CA ILE A 165 11.32 -21.89 13.69
C ILE A 165 9.89 -21.64 13.21
N LEU A 166 9.49 -22.16 12.04
CA LEU A 166 8.13 -22.01 11.52
C LEU A 166 7.10 -22.66 12.45
N GLY A 167 7.43 -23.82 13.03
CA GLY A 167 6.62 -24.47 14.06
C GLY A 167 6.46 -23.61 15.31
N ASP A 168 7.55 -23.02 15.81
CA ASP A 168 7.52 -22.15 16.99
C ASP A 168 6.71 -20.86 16.75
N LEU A 169 6.71 -20.36 15.51
CA LEU A 169 5.94 -19.20 15.08
C LEU A 169 4.45 -19.52 14.81
N ASN A 170 4.04 -20.78 14.98
CA ASN A 170 2.70 -21.31 14.65
C ASN A 170 2.28 -21.01 13.21
N ILE A 171 3.22 -21.12 12.27
CA ILE A 171 2.98 -20.86 10.85
C ILE A 171 2.71 -22.21 10.18
N ASN A 172 1.41 -22.48 9.99
CA ASN A 172 0.91 -23.75 9.47
C ASN A 172 0.66 -23.72 7.96
#